data_AF-A0A8J2JH44-F1
#
_entry.id   AF-A0A8J2JH44-F1
#
_cell.length_a   1.000
_cell.length_b   1.000
_cell.length_c   1.000
_cell.angle_alpha   90.00
_cell.angle_beta   90.00
_cell.angle_gamma   90.00
#
_symmetry.space_group_name_H-M   'P 1'
#
loop_
_entity.id
_entity.type
_entity.pdbx_description
1 polymer ?
#
loop_
_entity_poly.entity_id
_entity_poly.type
_entity_poly.pdbx_seq_one_letter_code
_entity_poly.pdbx_strand_id
1 'polypeptide(L)'
;MKYFKSFLGLFGVLCLILLYSQGCDSHNKDDFFSKNKHHEMVTFNSEENVLQLVLVSNGKTILTGNLGVALPSVLKQPTKETCAPGGKDCWFEWGDFARLHVTAPETQDDNDNCVTVEWYSDYGRKLEDCFDLTEGVHWYGGAETKVQSWPIENVAREEAPYVTGDFLQPVQFGGVLETYWLTSSGAALHVDEATPLFTSWNTTHKDKFCIAAADRWPYEERKNVRLQYEVCIPKSGENFKDVHKRSLRKYYKLPTQIPDAKMLVY
;
A
#
# COMPACT_ATOMS: atom_id res chain seq x y z
N MET A 1 -14.08 -93.86 20.63
CA MET A 1 -13.72 -93.65 22.04
C MET A 1 -13.02 -92.31 22.17
N LYS A 2 -13.56 -91.43 23.02
CA LYS A 2 -12.82 -90.44 23.85
C LYS A 2 -12.19 -89.22 23.12
N TYR A 3 -12.81 -88.03 23.28
CA TYR A 3 -12.41 -86.95 24.22
C TYR A 3 -11.37 -86.00 23.58
N PHE A 4 -11.31 -84.66 23.72
CA PHE A 4 -12.07 -83.62 24.45
C PHE A 4 -11.41 -82.26 24.12
N LYS A 5 -12.21 -81.18 24.17
CA LYS A 5 -11.90 -79.82 24.66
C LYS A 5 -10.79 -78.92 24.03
N SER A 6 -11.28 -77.80 23.52
CA SER A 6 -11.07 -76.42 24.04
C SER A 6 -9.64 -75.91 24.15
N PHE A 7 -9.28 -74.95 23.29
CA PHE A 7 -8.31 -73.91 23.65
C PHE A 7 -8.88 -72.52 23.37
N LEU A 8 -8.92 -71.75 24.46
CA LEU A 8 -9.17 -70.33 24.60
C LEU A 8 -8.15 -69.54 23.76
N GLY A 9 -8.58 -68.45 23.12
CA GLY A 9 -7.67 -67.53 22.45
C GLY A 9 -8.35 -66.24 22.05
N LEU A 10 -8.39 -65.29 22.99
CA LEU A 10 -8.77 -63.88 22.83
C LEU A 10 -8.36 -63.30 21.45
N PHE A 11 -9.31 -63.07 20.55
CA PHE A 11 -9.12 -62.18 19.39
C PHE A 11 -10.46 -61.56 18.94
N GLY A 12 -11.33 -61.23 19.90
CA GLY A 12 -12.68 -60.73 19.63
C GLY A 12 -13.01 -59.35 20.20
N VAL A 13 -12.09 -58.68 20.91
CA VAL A 13 -12.37 -57.38 21.55
C VAL A 13 -11.12 -56.50 21.51
N LEU A 14 -10.78 -55.99 20.33
CA LEU A 14 -9.77 -54.94 20.18
C LEU A 14 -10.04 -54.08 18.93
N CYS A 15 -11.32 -53.88 18.61
CA CYS A 15 -11.75 -53.04 17.49
C CYS A 15 -12.62 -51.84 17.93
N LEU A 16 -12.58 -51.46 19.22
CA LEU A 16 -13.50 -50.44 19.76
C LEU A 16 -12.88 -49.39 20.72
N ILE A 17 -11.55 -49.25 20.84
CA ILE A 17 -10.95 -48.25 21.76
C ILE A 17 -9.82 -47.41 21.13
N LEU A 18 -9.87 -47.07 19.84
CA LEU A 18 -8.96 -46.05 19.27
C LEU A 18 -9.65 -45.09 18.29
N LEU A 19 -10.81 -44.55 18.67
CA LEU A 19 -11.46 -43.42 18.00
C LEU A 19 -11.74 -42.22 18.93
N TYR A 20 -10.95 -42.07 20.00
CA TYR A 20 -10.99 -40.87 20.84
C TYR A 20 -9.59 -40.47 21.27
N SER A 21 -8.91 -39.70 20.42
CA SER A 21 -8.02 -38.60 20.80
C SER A 21 -7.12 -38.26 19.62
N GLN A 22 -7.61 -37.35 18.78
CA GLN A 22 -6.85 -36.28 18.15
C GLN A 22 -7.86 -35.38 17.45
N GLY A 23 -8.60 -34.63 18.26
CA GLY A 23 -9.09 -33.32 17.83
C GLY A 23 -7.87 -32.44 17.67
N CYS A 24 -7.26 -32.49 16.49
CA CYS A 24 -6.37 -31.45 16.03
C CYS A 24 -7.30 -30.36 15.49
N ASP A 25 -7.50 -29.29 16.28
CA ASP A 25 -8.00 -28.02 15.79
C ASP A 25 -7.02 -27.52 14.72
N SER A 26 -7.20 -27.97 13.49
CA SER A 26 -6.74 -27.23 12.33
C SER A 26 -7.69 -26.03 12.23
N HIS A 27 -7.33 -24.95 12.93
CA HIS A 27 -7.84 -23.62 12.64
C HIS A 27 -7.79 -23.43 11.13
N ASN A 28 -8.98 -23.43 10.52
CA ASN A 28 -9.19 -23.36 9.08
C ASN A 28 -8.76 -21.97 8.61
N LYS A 29 -7.46 -21.81 8.28
CA LYS A 29 -6.91 -20.55 7.73
C LYS A 29 -7.43 -20.27 6.31
N ASP A 30 -8.04 -21.26 5.67
CA ASP A 30 -8.49 -21.17 4.28
C ASP A 30 -9.96 -20.73 4.14
N ASP A 31 -10.72 -20.62 5.25
CA ASP A 31 -12.17 -20.33 5.20
C ASP A 31 -12.51 -18.85 5.40
N PHE A 32 -11.54 -18.00 5.77
CA PHE A 32 -11.74 -16.54 5.85
C PHE A 32 -11.62 -15.87 4.47
N PHE A 33 -10.79 -16.41 3.58
CA PHE A 33 -10.45 -15.80 2.28
C PHE A 33 -11.47 -16.02 1.14
N SER A 34 -12.51 -16.83 1.35
CA SER A 34 -13.39 -17.31 0.25
C SER A 34 -14.81 -16.73 0.25
N LYS A 35 -15.21 -15.95 1.27
CA LYS A 35 -16.60 -15.46 1.39
C LYS A 35 -16.69 -13.97 1.70
N ASN A 36 -16.28 -13.12 0.74
CA ASN A 36 -16.87 -11.80 0.49
C ASN A 36 -16.33 -11.20 -0.81
N LYS A 37 -16.95 -11.54 -1.95
CA LYS A 37 -16.47 -11.23 -3.31
C LYS A 37 -16.45 -9.74 -3.72
N HIS A 38 -16.63 -8.77 -2.82
CA HIS A 38 -16.80 -7.37 -3.24
C HIS A 38 -16.06 -6.28 -2.46
N HIS A 39 -15.40 -6.55 -1.32
CA HIS A 39 -14.84 -5.46 -0.52
C HIS A 39 -13.63 -5.90 0.31
N GLU A 40 -12.53 -6.27 -0.33
CA GLU A 40 -11.24 -6.38 0.36
C GLU A 40 -10.23 -5.50 -0.39
N MET A 41 -9.83 -4.42 0.26
CA MET A 41 -9.02 -3.34 -0.30
C MET A 41 -7.52 -3.61 -0.19
N VAL A 42 -7.15 -4.40 0.81
CA VAL A 42 -5.78 -4.84 1.07
C VAL A 42 -5.78 -6.36 0.96
N THR A 43 -5.03 -6.90 0.02
CA THR A 43 -4.91 -8.34 -0.17
C THR A 43 -3.49 -8.75 0.16
N PHE A 44 -3.32 -9.64 1.14
CA PHE A 44 -2.03 -10.24 1.39
C PHE A 44 -1.79 -11.36 0.37
N ASN A 45 -0.77 -11.21 -0.47
CA ASN A 45 -0.33 -12.29 -1.35
C ASN A 45 0.72 -13.13 -0.61
N SER A 46 0.27 -14.28 -0.09
CA SER A 46 1.10 -15.21 0.67
C SER A 46 2.13 -15.96 -0.19
N GLU A 47 1.86 -16.13 -1.48
CA GLU A 47 2.76 -16.84 -2.40
C GLU A 47 4.00 -15.99 -2.76
N GLU A 48 3.78 -14.70 -3.03
CA GLU A 48 4.86 -13.76 -3.36
C GLU A 48 5.55 -13.17 -2.12
N ASN A 49 4.98 -13.42 -0.93
CA ASN A 49 5.36 -12.77 0.32
C ASN A 49 5.39 -11.23 0.15
N VAL A 50 4.32 -10.68 -0.43
CA VAL A 50 4.16 -9.25 -0.66
C VAL A 50 2.78 -8.84 -0.18
N LEU A 51 2.74 -7.81 0.66
CA LEU A 51 1.49 -7.16 1.01
C LEU A 51 1.06 -6.28 -0.16
N GLN A 52 -0.10 -6.56 -0.74
CA GLN A 52 -0.58 -5.86 -1.92
C GLN A 52 -1.78 -4.99 -1.57
N LEU A 53 -1.72 -3.71 -1.93
CA LEU A 53 -2.86 -2.80 -1.91
C LEU A 53 -3.55 -2.85 -3.27
N VAL A 54 -4.84 -3.20 -3.30
CA VAL A 54 -5.63 -3.26 -4.54
C VAL A 54 -6.88 -2.41 -4.36
N LEU A 55 -6.85 -1.23 -4.96
CA LEU A 55 -7.96 -0.30 -4.89
C LEU A 55 -8.92 -0.53 -6.05
N VAL A 56 -10.17 -0.83 -5.72
CA VAL A 56 -11.24 -1.10 -6.69
C VAL A 56 -12.36 -0.09 -6.52
N SER A 57 -12.81 0.50 -7.63
CA SER A 57 -14.00 1.35 -7.69
C SER A 57 -14.87 0.91 -8.86
N ASN A 58 -16.18 0.82 -8.64
CA ASN A 58 -17.16 0.40 -9.66
C ASN A 58 -16.79 -0.93 -10.35
N GLY A 59 -16.21 -1.88 -9.60
CA GLY A 59 -15.78 -3.19 -10.12
C GLY A 59 -14.52 -3.18 -11.00
N LYS A 60 -13.85 -2.03 -11.13
CA LYS A 60 -12.59 -1.88 -11.87
C LYS A 60 -11.44 -1.59 -10.91
N THR A 61 -10.30 -2.26 -11.11
CA THR A 61 -9.06 -1.92 -10.41
C THR A 61 -8.60 -0.53 -10.85
N ILE A 62 -8.45 0.36 -9.88
CA ILE A 62 -8.00 1.74 -10.06
C ILE A 62 -6.51 1.84 -9.84
N LEU A 63 -5.99 1.20 -8.79
CA LEU A 63 -4.59 1.23 -8.43
C LEU A 63 -4.18 -0.08 -7.77
N THR A 64 -2.98 -0.53 -8.11
CA THR A 64 -2.33 -1.67 -7.46
C THR A 64 -0.96 -1.22 -6.97
N GLY A 65 -0.59 -1.65 -5.77
CA GLY A 65 0.73 -1.37 -5.22
C GLY A 65 1.20 -2.45 -4.27
N ASN A 66 2.52 -2.56 -4.13
CA ASN A 66 3.21 -3.43 -3.20
C ASN A 66 3.68 -2.59 -2.02
N LEU A 67 3.26 -2.96 -0.82
CA LEU A 67 3.60 -2.27 0.41
C LEU A 67 4.82 -2.93 1.08
N GLY A 68 5.68 -2.11 1.68
CA GLY A 68 6.83 -2.58 2.44
C GLY A 68 7.92 -3.24 1.59
N VAL A 69 8.18 -2.74 0.37
CA VAL A 69 9.19 -3.33 -0.54
C VAL A 69 10.62 -3.20 0.01
N ALA A 70 10.85 -2.26 0.93
CA ALA A 70 12.12 -2.10 1.65
C ALA A 70 12.27 -3.08 2.85
N LEU A 71 11.24 -3.86 3.21
CA LEU A 71 11.36 -4.85 4.27
C LEU A 71 12.37 -5.94 3.88
N PRO A 72 13.24 -6.40 4.81
CA PRO A 72 14.12 -7.53 4.57
C PRO A 72 13.34 -8.77 4.14
N SER A 73 13.91 -9.56 3.24
CA SER A 73 13.26 -10.77 2.71
C SER A 73 12.84 -11.79 3.79
N VAL A 74 13.53 -11.80 4.93
CA VAL A 74 13.24 -12.64 6.10
C VAL A 74 11.98 -12.18 6.85
N LEU A 75 11.63 -10.89 6.75
CA LEU A 75 10.51 -10.25 7.44
C LEU A 75 9.32 -10.00 6.50
N LYS A 76 9.12 -10.81 5.45
CA LYS A 76 8.04 -10.50 4.50
C LYS A 76 6.64 -10.83 5.00
N GLN A 77 6.51 -11.64 6.06
CA GLN A 77 5.22 -11.90 6.71
C GLN A 77 5.12 -11.12 8.03
N PRO A 78 3.96 -10.49 8.32
CA PRO A 78 3.76 -9.82 9.58
C PRO A 78 3.78 -10.84 10.73
N THR A 79 4.45 -10.47 11.82
CA THR A 79 4.44 -11.25 13.07
C THR A 79 3.11 -11.15 13.81
N LYS A 80 2.38 -10.05 13.60
CA LYS A 80 1.05 -9.82 14.12
C LYS A 80 0.23 -9.06 13.09
N GLU A 81 -1.01 -9.50 12.93
CA GLU A 81 -1.99 -8.91 12.03
C GLU A 81 -3.33 -8.80 12.77
N THR A 82 -4.00 -7.67 12.62
CA THR A 82 -5.32 -7.44 13.20
C THR A 82 -6.12 -6.56 12.26
N CYS A 83 -7.21 -7.10 11.71
CA CYS A 83 -8.12 -6.38 10.83
C CYS A 83 -9.53 -6.37 11.39
N ALA A 84 -10.17 -5.21 11.36
CA ALA A 84 -11.60 -5.09 11.61
C ALA A 84 -12.41 -5.86 10.55
N PRO A 85 -13.64 -6.31 10.87
CA PRO A 85 -14.52 -6.97 9.90
C PRO A 85 -14.68 -6.13 8.64
N GLY A 86 -14.47 -6.76 7.47
CA GLY A 86 -14.52 -6.08 6.17
C GLY A 86 -13.23 -5.39 5.74
N GLY A 87 -12.11 -5.57 6.45
CA GLY A 87 -10.77 -5.18 5.99
C GLY A 87 -10.56 -3.66 5.90
N LYS A 88 -11.33 -2.88 6.66
CA LYS A 88 -11.33 -1.41 6.59
C LYS A 88 -10.37 -0.74 7.58
N ASP A 89 -9.96 -1.44 8.62
CA ASP A 89 -9.03 -0.94 9.62
C ASP A 89 -8.09 -2.09 9.97
N CYS A 90 -6.88 -2.05 9.43
CA CYS A 90 -5.93 -3.15 9.46
C CYS A 90 -4.58 -2.72 10.01
N TRP A 91 -4.09 -3.48 10.97
CA TRP A 91 -2.80 -3.29 11.63
C TRP A 91 -1.90 -4.49 11.34
N PHE A 92 -0.67 -4.21 10.94
CA PHE A 92 0.37 -5.20 10.69
C PHE A 92 1.65 -4.81 11.43
N GLU A 93 2.34 -5.79 12.02
CA GLU A 93 3.59 -5.56 12.77
C GLU A 93 4.66 -6.57 12.36
N TRP A 94 5.87 -6.08 12.12
CA TRP A 94 7.06 -6.88 11.80
C TRP A 94 8.09 -6.79 12.94
N GLY A 95 7.68 -7.22 14.14
CA GLY A 95 8.48 -7.08 15.35
C GLY A 95 8.82 -5.63 15.65
N ASP A 96 10.11 -5.34 15.84
CA ASP A 96 10.63 -3.99 16.06
C ASP A 96 10.97 -3.25 14.75
N PHE A 97 10.79 -3.90 13.59
CA PHE A 97 11.22 -3.36 12.30
C PHE A 97 10.31 -2.22 11.83
N ALA A 98 9.03 -2.55 11.67
CA ALA A 98 8.01 -1.64 11.17
C ALA A 98 6.61 -2.05 11.66
N ARG A 99 5.72 -1.07 11.71
CA ARG A 99 4.27 -1.22 11.91
C ARG A 99 3.55 -0.52 10.78
N LEU A 100 2.47 -1.12 10.29
CA LEU A 100 1.62 -0.57 9.26
C LEU A 100 0.19 -0.48 9.78
N HIS A 101 -0.44 0.65 9.51
CA HIS A 101 -1.87 0.86 9.72
C HIS A 101 -2.51 1.31 8.40
N VAL A 102 -3.55 0.60 7.98
CA VAL A 102 -4.33 0.93 6.78
C VAL A 102 -5.78 1.18 7.19
N THR A 103 -6.28 2.36 6.87
CA THR A 103 -7.67 2.77 7.12
C THR A 103 -8.39 3.06 5.82
N ALA A 104 -9.57 2.47 5.66
CA ALA A 104 -10.49 2.63 4.54
C ALA A 104 -11.72 3.45 4.94
N PRO A 105 -12.40 4.12 4.01
CA PRO A 105 -13.68 4.75 4.29
C PRO A 105 -14.75 3.70 4.58
N GLU A 106 -15.77 4.06 5.37
CA GLU A 106 -16.86 3.14 5.69
C GLU A 106 -17.69 2.75 4.46
N THR A 107 -17.86 3.67 3.52
CA THR A 107 -18.59 3.45 2.27
C THR A 107 -17.84 4.09 1.10
N GLN A 108 -17.99 3.54 -0.11
CA GLN A 108 -17.40 4.14 -1.31
C GLN A 108 -18.01 5.51 -1.68
N ASP A 109 -19.14 5.86 -1.06
CA ASP A 109 -19.81 7.14 -1.25
C ASP A 109 -19.49 8.16 -0.13
N ASP A 110 -18.64 7.78 0.84
CA ASP A 110 -18.18 8.69 1.89
C ASP A 110 -17.54 9.95 1.28
N ASN A 111 -17.65 11.09 1.96
CA ASN A 111 -17.30 12.40 1.44
C ASN A 111 -15.87 12.47 0.89
N ASP A 112 -14.94 11.71 1.46
CA ASP A 112 -13.54 11.70 1.03
C ASP A 112 -13.17 10.47 0.18
N ASN A 113 -13.81 9.30 0.35
CA ASN A 113 -13.47 8.04 -0.35
C ASN A 113 -11.95 7.86 -0.58
N CYS A 114 -11.16 8.01 0.49
CA CYS A 114 -9.70 7.89 0.49
C CYS A 114 -9.25 6.81 1.46
N VAL A 115 -8.20 6.11 1.06
CA VAL A 115 -7.51 5.11 1.87
C VAL A 115 -6.29 5.75 2.48
N THR A 116 -6.14 5.68 3.79
CA THR A 116 -4.98 6.18 4.52
C THR A 116 -4.03 5.02 4.81
N VAL A 117 -2.75 5.20 4.50
CA VAL A 117 -1.69 4.22 4.77
C VAL A 117 -0.62 4.89 5.63
N GLU A 118 -0.29 4.26 6.74
CA GLU A 118 0.63 4.79 7.73
C GLU A 118 1.63 3.73 8.17
N TRP A 119 2.88 3.93 7.79
CA TRP A 119 4.00 3.12 8.26
C TRP A 119 4.79 3.83 9.36
N TYR A 120 5.28 3.05 10.31
CA TYR A 120 6.08 3.51 11.44
C TYR A 120 7.32 2.61 11.60
N SER A 121 8.50 3.22 11.67
CA SER A 121 9.73 2.55 12.09
C SER A 121 10.35 3.28 13.28
N ASP A 122 10.55 2.57 14.39
CA ASP A 122 11.06 3.13 15.65
C ASP A 122 12.59 3.38 15.65
N TYR A 123 13.28 2.90 14.61
CA TYR A 123 14.75 2.96 14.46
C TYR A 123 15.18 3.55 13.11
N GLY A 124 14.36 4.45 12.56
CA GLY A 124 14.67 5.18 11.33
C GLY A 124 14.89 4.31 10.09
N ARG A 125 14.37 3.07 10.07
CA ARG A 125 14.57 2.16 8.94
C ARG A 125 13.76 2.65 7.73
N LYS A 126 14.32 2.48 6.53
CA LYS A 126 13.64 2.84 5.28
C LYS A 126 12.32 2.11 5.17
N LEU A 127 11.26 2.86 4.88
CA LEU A 127 9.92 2.37 4.56
C LEU A 127 9.65 2.74 3.12
N GLU A 128 9.12 1.83 2.30
CA GLU A 128 8.94 2.05 0.88
C GLU A 128 7.77 1.26 0.34
N ASP A 129 6.91 1.94 -0.42
CA ASP A 129 5.77 1.36 -1.12
C ASP A 129 5.88 1.71 -2.61
N CYS A 130 5.49 0.77 -3.48
CA CYS A 130 5.61 0.90 -4.93
C CYS A 130 4.29 0.57 -5.63
N PHE A 131 3.83 1.47 -6.49
CA PHE A 131 2.60 1.38 -7.25
C PHE A 131 2.85 1.06 -8.72
N ASP A 132 1.91 0.37 -9.35
CA ASP A 132 2.06 -0.11 -10.72
C ASP A 132 1.94 1.03 -11.73
N LEU A 133 2.93 1.12 -12.63
CA LEU A 133 2.81 1.86 -13.89
C LEU A 133 2.11 0.95 -14.91
N THR A 134 0.85 0.62 -14.63
CA THR A 134 0.06 -0.31 -15.46
C THR A 134 -0.03 0.19 -16.90
N GLU A 135 0.15 -0.71 -17.86
CA GLU A 135 -0.01 -0.39 -19.28
C GLU A 135 -1.38 0.25 -19.56
N GLY A 136 -1.38 1.41 -20.23
CA GLY A 136 -2.59 2.19 -20.52
C GLY A 136 -3.12 3.04 -19.35
N VAL A 137 -2.48 3.01 -18.18
CA VAL A 137 -2.72 3.94 -17.07
C VAL A 137 -1.55 4.91 -16.97
N HIS A 138 -1.86 6.20 -16.92
CA HIS A 138 -0.89 7.28 -17.01
C HIS A 138 -0.83 8.09 -15.73
N TRP A 139 0.37 8.44 -15.27
CA TRP A 139 0.58 9.21 -14.04
C TRP A 139 0.91 10.68 -14.33
N TYR A 140 0.34 11.56 -13.50
CA TYR A 140 0.46 13.02 -13.59
C TYR A 140 0.67 13.62 -12.19
N GLY A 141 0.97 14.92 -12.13
CA GLY A 141 1.33 15.63 -10.89
C GLY A 141 2.80 15.45 -10.51
N GLY A 142 3.07 15.65 -9.22
CA GLY A 142 4.41 15.62 -8.67
C GLY A 142 5.16 16.94 -8.86
N ALA A 143 6.48 16.83 -8.97
CA ALA A 143 7.38 17.97 -8.96
C ALA A 143 7.74 18.46 -10.36
N GLU A 144 8.14 19.73 -10.43
CA GLU A 144 8.85 20.27 -11.57
C GLU A 144 10.18 19.55 -11.77
N THR A 145 10.49 19.19 -13.01
CA THR A 145 11.72 18.52 -13.40
C THR A 145 12.32 19.17 -14.63
N LYS A 146 13.63 19.00 -14.86
CA LYS A 146 14.32 19.52 -16.04
C LYS A 146 13.67 19.11 -17.37
N VAL A 147 13.34 17.83 -17.46
CA VAL A 147 12.66 17.24 -18.61
C VAL A 147 11.25 16.91 -18.16
N GLN A 148 10.39 17.93 -18.13
CA GLN A 148 9.01 17.75 -17.74
C GLN A 148 8.29 16.92 -18.81
N SER A 149 7.96 15.68 -18.47
CA SER A 149 7.13 14.81 -19.31
C SER A 149 5.77 14.60 -18.67
N TRP A 150 4.75 14.61 -19.52
CA TRP A 150 3.41 14.15 -19.18
C TRP A 150 2.99 13.07 -20.19
N PRO A 151 2.71 11.85 -19.73
CA PRO A 151 2.77 11.41 -18.34
C PRO A 151 4.20 11.23 -17.80
N ILE A 152 4.34 11.10 -16.47
CA ILE A 152 5.65 11.13 -15.79
C ILE A 152 6.49 9.89 -16.10
N GLU A 153 5.86 8.75 -16.35
CA GLU A 153 6.53 7.46 -16.57
C GLU A 153 7.34 7.39 -17.87
N ASN A 154 7.12 8.32 -18.80
CA ASN A 154 7.88 8.41 -20.06
C ASN A 154 9.38 8.66 -19.84
N VAL A 155 9.75 9.27 -18.70
CA VAL A 155 11.13 9.56 -18.36
C VAL A 155 11.41 8.93 -17.01
N ALA A 156 12.11 7.80 -17.01
CA ALA A 156 12.52 7.12 -15.78
C ALA A 156 13.32 8.05 -14.87
N ARG A 157 13.12 7.90 -13.56
CA ARG A 157 13.77 8.75 -12.57
C ARG A 157 14.29 7.94 -11.39
N GLU A 158 15.58 8.08 -11.15
CA GLU A 158 16.24 7.49 -10.00
C GLU A 158 15.74 8.08 -8.70
N GLU A 159 15.87 7.29 -7.63
CA GLU A 159 15.48 7.72 -6.30
C GLU A 159 16.18 9.01 -5.89
N ALA A 160 15.38 10.02 -5.60
CA ALA A 160 15.85 11.32 -5.17
C ALA A 160 15.01 11.85 -4.00
N PRO A 161 15.63 12.63 -3.09
CA PRO A 161 14.89 13.32 -2.04
C PRO A 161 13.89 14.28 -2.66
N TYR A 162 12.66 14.26 -2.17
CA TYR A 162 11.57 15.07 -2.70
C TYR A 162 11.59 16.47 -2.07
N VAL A 163 12.64 17.23 -2.40
CA VAL A 163 12.85 18.62 -1.97
C VAL A 163 13.20 19.51 -3.16
N THR A 164 12.95 20.81 -3.05
CA THR A 164 13.40 21.80 -4.05
C THR A 164 14.91 21.75 -4.18
N GLY A 165 15.41 21.82 -5.42
CA GLY A 165 16.83 21.87 -5.71
C GLY A 165 17.12 22.64 -6.99
N ASP A 166 18.34 22.47 -7.49
CA ASP A 166 18.73 22.94 -8.81
C ASP A 166 18.33 21.86 -9.82
N PHE A 167 17.16 22.00 -10.46
CA PHE A 167 16.68 21.03 -11.44
C PHE A 167 17.62 20.87 -12.64
N LEU A 168 18.60 21.76 -12.86
CA LEU A 168 19.62 21.55 -13.89
C LEU A 168 20.55 20.38 -13.55
N GLN A 169 20.71 20.07 -12.25
CA GLN A 169 21.42 18.90 -11.75
C GLN A 169 20.65 17.61 -12.04
N PRO A 170 21.36 16.48 -12.22
CA PRO A 170 20.73 15.18 -12.31
C PRO A 170 19.85 14.92 -11.08
N VAL A 171 18.67 14.32 -11.30
CA VAL A 171 17.73 13.82 -10.28
C VAL A 171 17.10 14.84 -9.30
N GLN A 172 17.56 16.08 -9.25
CA GLN A 172 16.97 17.14 -8.41
C GLN A 172 15.66 17.70 -9.00
N PHE A 173 14.78 18.16 -8.12
CA PHE A 173 13.50 18.77 -8.47
C PHE A 173 13.60 20.30 -8.56
N GLY A 174 12.64 20.91 -9.25
CA GLY A 174 12.56 22.36 -9.44
C GLY A 174 12.01 23.13 -8.25
N GLY A 175 11.48 24.32 -8.51
CA GLY A 175 10.94 25.21 -7.48
C GLY A 175 9.52 24.86 -7.04
N VAL A 176 8.82 24.03 -7.82
CA VAL A 176 7.45 23.59 -7.54
C VAL A 176 7.45 22.10 -7.19
N LEU A 177 7.05 21.78 -5.95
CA LEU A 177 6.91 20.42 -5.47
C LEU A 177 5.55 20.24 -4.81
N GLU A 178 4.69 19.46 -5.45
CA GLU A 178 3.45 18.99 -4.86
C GLU A 178 3.66 17.51 -4.52
N THR A 179 3.40 17.11 -3.28
CA THR A 179 3.41 15.69 -2.87
C THR A 179 2.11 15.01 -3.30
N TYR A 180 1.65 15.31 -4.51
CA TYR A 180 0.36 14.92 -5.06
C TYR A 180 0.51 14.37 -6.49
N TRP A 181 -0.04 13.19 -6.72
CA TRP A 181 -0.06 12.52 -8.02
C TRP A 181 -1.47 12.07 -8.38
N LEU A 182 -1.74 11.96 -9.68
CA LEU A 182 -3.03 11.54 -10.22
C LEU A 182 -2.81 10.52 -11.33
N THR A 183 -3.63 9.47 -11.36
CA THR A 183 -3.63 8.49 -12.43
C THR A 183 -4.80 8.70 -13.39
N SER A 184 -4.65 8.33 -14.66
CA SER A 184 -5.76 8.32 -15.63
C SER A 184 -6.85 7.32 -15.29
N SER A 185 -6.57 6.32 -14.44
CA SER A 185 -7.57 5.40 -13.88
C SER A 185 -8.43 6.06 -12.80
N GLY A 186 -8.01 7.19 -12.24
CA GLY A 186 -8.78 7.97 -11.27
C GLY A 186 -8.31 7.88 -9.81
N ALA A 187 -7.10 7.36 -9.54
CA ALA A 187 -6.50 7.43 -8.21
C ALA A 187 -5.76 8.76 -8.03
N ALA A 188 -5.99 9.43 -6.91
CA ALA A 188 -5.22 10.58 -6.46
C ALA A 188 -4.41 10.18 -5.22
N LEU A 189 -3.09 10.22 -5.31
CA LEU A 189 -2.17 9.89 -4.22
C LEU A 189 -1.59 11.17 -3.64
N HIS A 190 -1.68 11.35 -2.33
CA HIS A 190 -1.06 12.46 -1.62
C HIS A 190 -0.20 11.96 -0.46
N VAL A 191 1.06 12.37 -0.40
CA VAL A 191 1.96 12.04 0.71
C VAL A 191 1.98 13.18 1.72
N ASP A 192 1.90 12.85 2.99
CA ASP A 192 1.97 13.80 4.10
C ASP A 192 3.31 14.55 4.10
N GLU A 193 3.26 15.88 4.22
CA GLU A 193 4.42 16.77 4.12
C GLU A 193 5.47 16.54 5.23
N ALA A 194 5.11 15.91 6.35
CA ALA A 194 6.07 15.56 7.41
C ALA A 194 6.91 14.30 7.07
N THR A 195 6.54 13.57 6.02
CA THR A 195 7.29 12.40 5.54
C THR A 195 8.66 12.84 4.98
N PRO A 196 9.79 12.25 5.41
CA PRO A 196 11.10 12.45 4.78
C PRO A 196 11.16 11.71 3.43
N LEU A 197 10.46 12.29 2.45
CA LEU A 197 10.04 11.62 1.22
C LEU A 197 11.17 11.49 0.19
N PHE A 198 11.29 10.30 -0.36
CA PHE A 198 12.04 10.01 -1.57
C PHE A 198 11.08 9.44 -2.61
N THR A 199 11.30 9.77 -3.87
CA THR A 199 10.49 9.23 -4.97
C THR A 199 11.38 8.70 -6.08
N SER A 200 10.93 7.63 -6.72
CA SER A 200 11.54 7.07 -7.93
C SER A 200 10.46 6.52 -8.83
N TRP A 201 10.74 6.38 -10.13
CA TRP A 201 9.86 5.63 -11.00
C TRP A 201 10.61 5.03 -12.18
N ASN A 202 10.22 3.79 -12.51
CA ASN A 202 10.74 3.04 -13.63
C ASN A 202 12.28 2.91 -13.63
N THR A 203 12.91 2.80 -12.45
CA THR A 203 14.35 2.54 -12.29
C THR A 203 14.62 1.26 -11.50
N THR A 204 14.95 1.37 -10.20
CA THR A 204 15.22 0.25 -9.30
C THR A 204 14.07 -0.76 -9.32
N HIS A 205 12.84 -0.23 -9.29
CA HIS A 205 11.62 -1.00 -9.46
C HIS A 205 11.07 -0.74 -10.86
N LYS A 206 11.34 -1.66 -11.78
CA LYS A 206 10.84 -1.59 -13.16
C LYS A 206 9.32 -1.52 -13.18
N ASP A 207 8.77 -0.65 -14.02
CA ASP A 207 7.31 -0.46 -14.20
C ASP A 207 6.58 -0.11 -12.89
N LYS A 208 7.26 0.57 -11.95
CA LYS A 208 6.67 1.05 -10.68
C LYS A 208 6.96 2.52 -10.44
N PHE A 209 6.05 3.20 -9.75
CA PHE A 209 6.25 4.48 -9.07
C PHE A 209 6.37 4.22 -7.57
N CYS A 210 7.47 4.62 -6.95
CA CYS A 210 7.75 4.31 -5.55
C CYS A 210 7.88 5.57 -4.71
N ILE A 211 7.34 5.49 -3.49
CA ILE A 211 7.50 6.48 -2.44
C ILE A 211 8.19 5.82 -1.26
N ALA A 212 9.18 6.50 -0.70
CA ALA A 212 9.92 6.02 0.45
C ALA A 212 10.04 7.10 1.52
N ALA A 213 10.00 6.69 2.78
CA ALA A 213 10.47 7.50 3.88
C ALA A 213 11.83 6.96 4.33
N ALA A 214 12.85 7.80 4.35
CA ALA A 214 14.19 7.40 4.72
C ALA A 214 14.90 8.47 5.54
N ASP A 215 15.66 8.02 6.52
CA ASP A 215 16.55 8.88 7.28
C ASP A 215 17.88 9.07 6.55
N ARG A 216 17.86 9.95 5.52
CA ARG A 216 19.02 10.23 4.66
C ARG A 216 19.01 11.70 4.27
N TRP A 217 20.21 12.25 4.05
CA TRP A 217 20.38 13.60 3.49
C TRP A 217 19.43 13.82 2.29
N PRO A 218 18.75 14.97 2.20
CA PRO A 218 18.93 16.22 2.95
C PRO A 218 18.09 16.32 4.21
N TYR A 219 17.35 15.28 4.56
CA TYR A 219 16.56 15.29 5.77
C TYR A 219 17.45 15.08 7.00
N GLU A 220 17.09 15.73 8.11
CA GLU A 220 17.79 15.57 9.39
C GLU A 220 17.62 14.14 9.94
N GLU A 221 18.64 13.70 10.70
CA GLU A 221 18.64 12.39 11.36
C GLU A 221 17.42 12.26 12.30
N ARG A 222 16.60 11.25 12.04
CA ARG A 222 15.38 10.96 12.81
C ARG A 222 15.49 9.60 13.46
N LYS A 223 15.30 9.60 14.78
CA LYS A 223 15.19 8.36 15.56
C LYS A 223 14.08 7.44 15.02
N ASN A 224 12.94 8.02 14.64
CA ASN A 224 11.80 7.31 14.08
C ASN A 224 11.41 7.90 12.72
N VAL A 225 11.06 7.04 11.78
CA VAL A 225 10.63 7.42 10.43
C VAL A 225 9.18 6.99 10.24
N ARG A 226 8.40 7.87 9.60
CA ARG A 226 6.99 7.63 9.25
C ARG A 226 6.81 7.87 7.76
N LEU A 227 6.17 6.93 7.07
CA LEU A 227 5.65 7.11 5.71
C LEU A 227 4.13 7.17 5.83
N GLN A 228 3.54 8.34 5.58
CA GLN A 228 2.09 8.52 5.63
C GLN A 228 1.60 9.09 4.30
N TYR A 229 0.59 8.46 3.73
CA TYR A 229 -0.04 8.95 2.51
C TYR A 229 -1.50 8.51 2.45
N GLU A 230 -2.23 9.16 1.56
CA GLU A 230 -3.62 8.84 1.25
C GLU A 230 -3.78 8.58 -0.25
N VAL A 231 -4.65 7.64 -0.60
CA VAL A 231 -5.07 7.39 -1.98
C VAL A 231 -6.58 7.50 -2.08
N CYS A 232 -7.04 8.53 -2.78
CA CYS A 232 -8.46 8.76 -3.06
C CYS A 232 -8.85 8.17 -4.40
N ILE A 233 -9.98 7.48 -4.46
CA ILE A 233 -10.49 6.83 -5.68
C ILE A 233 -11.87 7.39 -6.06
N PRO A 234 -12.36 7.12 -7.29
CA PRO A 234 -13.66 7.60 -7.72
C PRO A 234 -14.79 7.00 -6.87
N LYS A 235 -15.78 7.82 -6.54
CA LYS A 235 -17.07 7.34 -6.03
C LYS A 235 -17.96 6.86 -7.18
N SER A 236 -19.16 6.38 -6.86
CA SER A 236 -20.16 6.06 -7.87
C SER A 236 -20.45 7.29 -8.76
N GLY A 237 -20.24 7.16 -10.06
CA GLY A 237 -20.50 8.22 -11.04
C GLY A 237 -19.44 9.33 -11.16
N GLU A 238 -18.37 9.31 -10.37
CA GLU A 238 -17.25 10.26 -10.52
C GLU A 238 -16.29 9.82 -11.65
N ASN A 239 -15.73 10.81 -12.36
CA ASN A 239 -14.56 10.61 -13.22
C ASN A 239 -13.27 11.13 -12.55
N PHE A 240 -12.12 10.90 -13.18
CA PHE A 240 -10.82 11.31 -12.60
C PHE A 240 -10.71 12.83 -12.33
N LYS A 241 -11.41 13.68 -13.08
CA LYS A 241 -11.45 15.14 -12.86
C LYS A 241 -12.19 15.48 -11.57
N ASP A 242 -13.24 14.73 -11.25
CA ASP A 242 -14.01 14.92 -10.02
C ASP A 242 -13.18 14.50 -8.81
N VAL A 243 -12.49 13.36 -8.90
CA VAL A 243 -11.51 12.94 -7.87
C VAL A 243 -10.43 13.99 -7.68
N HIS A 244 -9.83 14.47 -8.78
CA HIS A 244 -8.80 15.51 -8.70
C HIS A 244 -9.30 16.77 -7.98
N LYS A 245 -10.46 17.31 -8.38
CA LYS A 245 -11.02 18.51 -7.74
C LYS A 245 -11.34 18.31 -6.27
N ARG A 246 -11.83 17.12 -5.90
CA ARG A 246 -12.19 16.77 -4.53
C ARG A 246 -10.94 16.61 -3.66
N SER A 247 -9.99 15.78 -4.09
CA SER A 247 -8.74 15.53 -3.38
C SER A 247 -7.87 16.78 -3.28
N LEU A 248 -7.73 17.56 -4.35
CA LEU A 248 -6.90 18.78 -4.33
C LEU A 248 -7.38 19.78 -3.28
N ARG A 249 -8.71 19.92 -3.10
CA ARG A 249 -9.30 20.81 -2.08
C ARG A 249 -9.15 20.29 -0.64
N LYS A 250 -8.90 18.99 -0.48
CA LYS A 250 -8.61 18.37 0.83
C LYS A 250 -7.23 18.80 1.33
N TYR A 251 -6.25 18.86 0.42
CA TYR A 251 -4.84 19.09 0.76
C TYR A 251 -4.40 20.54 0.58
N TYR A 252 -4.91 21.24 -0.45
CA TYR A 252 -4.43 22.57 -0.81
C TYR A 252 -5.56 23.60 -0.81
N LYS A 253 -5.20 24.82 -0.39
CA LYS A 253 -6.07 25.99 -0.53
C LYS A 253 -5.99 26.51 -1.95
N LEU A 254 -7.15 26.62 -2.60
CA LEU A 254 -7.20 27.17 -3.95
C LEU A 254 -6.90 28.68 -3.92
N PRO A 255 -6.16 29.20 -4.92
CA PRO A 255 -6.01 30.64 -5.10
C PRO A 255 -7.38 31.32 -5.19
N THR A 256 -7.54 32.41 -4.45
CA THR A 256 -8.81 33.18 -4.40
C THR A 256 -8.89 34.24 -5.49
N GLN A 257 -7.74 34.64 -6.05
CA GLN A 257 -7.60 35.69 -7.04
C GLN A 257 -6.48 35.36 -8.02
N ILE A 258 -6.52 36.00 -9.18
CA ILE A 258 -5.41 35.95 -10.14
C ILE A 258 -4.23 36.78 -9.61
N PRO A 259 -2.97 36.36 -9.85
CA PRO A 259 -1.80 37.18 -9.53
C PRO A 259 -1.90 38.56 -10.19
N ASP A 260 -1.37 39.60 -9.52
CA ASP A 260 -1.30 40.94 -10.10
C ASP A 260 -0.55 40.89 -11.43
N ALA A 261 -1.17 41.41 -12.50
CA ALA A 261 -0.59 41.42 -13.83
C ALA A 261 0.79 42.09 -13.88
N LYS A 262 1.11 43.00 -12.94
CA LYS A 262 2.44 43.62 -12.82
C LYS A 262 3.56 42.62 -12.52
N MET A 263 3.25 41.44 -11.96
CA MET A 263 4.23 40.37 -11.77
C MET A 263 4.70 39.74 -13.10
N LEU A 264 3.94 39.95 -14.19
CA LEU A 264 4.23 39.44 -15.53
C LEU A 264 4.89 40.49 -16.44
N VAL A 265 4.98 41.74 -15.97
CA VAL A 265 5.58 42.84 -16.75
C VAL A 265 7.02 43.01 -16.26
N TYR A 266 7.97 42.65 -17.11
CA TYR A 266 9.40 42.92 -16.95
C TYR A 266 9.78 44.19 -17.70
#